data_AF-A0A938SUY1-F1
#
_entry.id   AF-A0A938SUY1-F1
#
_cell.length_a   1.000
_cell.length_b   1.000
_cell.length_c   1.000
_cell.angle_alpha   90.00
_cell.angle_beta   90.00
_cell.angle_gamma   90.00
#
_symmetry.space_group_name_H-M   'P 1'
#
loop_
_entity.id
_entity.type
_entity.pdbx_description
1 polymer ?
#
loop_
_entity_poly.entity_id
_entity_poly.type
_entity_poly.pdbx_seq_one_letter_code
_entity_poly.pdbx_strand_id
1 'polypeptide(L)' 'MRQYGAEFFGTFWLVLGGCGSAVLAAAFPGLGIGLLGVSLAFGLTVLTMAYAIGHISGCHLNPAVSIGLWAGGRFPQ' A
#
# COMPACT_ATOMS: atom_id res chain seq x y z
N MET A 1 -9.63 11.48 -13.66
CA MET A 1 -8.74 12.18 -12.69
C MET A 1 -8.87 11.68 -11.26
N ARG A 2 -10.09 11.53 -10.71
CA ARG A 2 -10.28 11.12 -9.30
C ARG A 2 -9.65 9.76 -8.94
N GLN A 3 -9.69 8.79 -9.85
CA GLN A 3 -9.05 7.47 -9.69
C GLN A 3 -7.51 7.57 -9.64
N TYR A 4 -6.90 8.34 -10.53
CA TYR A 4 -5.45 8.54 -10.53
C TYR A 4 -4.95 9.24 -9.26
N GLY A 5 -5.71 10.23 -8.77
CA GLY A 5 -5.41 10.86 -7.48
C GLY A 5 -5.51 9.89 -6.31
N ALA A 6 -6.53 9.02 -6.30
CA ALA A 6 -6.69 7.98 -5.29
C ALA A 6 -5.50 7.00 -5.28
N GLU A 7 -5.13 6.45 -6.43
CA GLU A 7 -3.96 5.56 -6.55
C GLU A 7 -2.66 6.26 -6.16
N PHE A 8 -2.46 7.52 -6.55
CA PHE A 8 -1.28 8.31 -6.16
C PHE A 8 -1.15 8.43 -4.64
N PHE A 9 -2.23 8.86 -3.95
CA PHE A 9 -2.21 8.99 -2.49
C PHE A 9 -2.10 7.64 -1.79
N GLY A 10 -2.73 6.60 -2.32
CA GLY A 10 -2.66 5.26 -1.75
C GLY A 10 -1.26 4.64 -1.86
N THR A 11 -0.60 4.75 -3.02
CA THR A 11 0.78 4.28 -3.19
C THR A 11 1.76 5.12 -2.36
N PHE A 12 1.53 6.44 -2.26
CA PHE A 12 2.29 7.30 -1.36
C PHE A 12 2.16 6.81 0.10
N TRP A 13 0.95 6.51 0.57
CA TRP A 13 0.71 6.00 1.91
C TRP A 13 1.39 4.65 2.17
N LEU A 14 1.34 3.75 1.19
CA LEU A 14 2.02 2.45 1.24
C LEU A 14 3.52 2.61 1.43
N VAL A 15 4.17 3.47 0.63
CA VAL A 15 5.62 3.69 0.73
C VAL A 15 5.99 4.46 1.98
N LEU A 16 5.23 5.50 2.33
CA LEU A 16 5.47 6.31 3.52
C LEU A 16 5.36 5.45 4.79
N GLY A 17 4.29 4.67 4.94
CA GLY A 17 4.10 3.84 6.13
C GLY A 17 4.99 2.61 6.14
N GLY A 18 5.05 1.85 5.03
CA GLY A 18 5.85 0.64 4.91
C GLY A 18 7.36 0.93 5.01
N CYS A 19 7.91 1.66 4.04
CA CYS A 19 9.34 1.98 4.03
C CYS A 19 9.72 2.92 5.18
N GLY A 20 8.84 3.85 5.57
CA GLY A 20 9.10 4.71 6.73
C GLY A 20 9.21 3.92 8.03
N SER A 21 8.34 2.93 8.27
CA SER A 21 8.47 2.04 9.44
C SER A 21 9.78 1.24 9.42
N ALA A 22 10.22 0.79 8.23
CA ALA A 22 11.47 0.07 8.06
C ALA A 22 12.68 0.94 8.41
N VAL A 23 12.72 2.16 7.89
CA VAL A 23 13.85 3.09 8.08
C VAL A 23 13.87 3.67 9.49
N LEU A 24 12.72 4.03 10.04
CA LEU A 24 12.65 4.83 11.27
C LEU A 24 12.49 3.97 12.54
N ALA A 25 11.92 2.78 12.44
CA ALA A 25 11.50 2.01 13.62
C ALA A 25 11.96 0.54 13.64
N ALA A 26 12.40 -0.05 12.52
CA ALA A 26 12.71 -1.48 12.49
C ALA A 26 13.82 -1.91 13.46
N ALA A 27 14.88 -1.11 13.56
CA ALA A 27 16.09 -1.41 14.33
C ALA A 27 16.35 -0.43 15.49
N PHE A 28 15.29 0.19 16.03
CA PHE A 28 15.44 1.12 17.15
C PHE A 28 15.98 0.37 18.39
N PRO A 29 17.03 0.88 19.09
CA PRO A 29 17.64 0.17 20.21
C PRO A 29 16.64 -0.13 21.34
N GLY A 30 16.48 -1.42 21.68
CA GLY A 30 15.63 -1.89 22.78
C GLY A 30 14.11 -1.83 22.55
N LEU A 31 13.64 -1.15 21.49
CA LEU A 31 12.20 -0.94 21.22
C LEU A 31 11.83 -1.07 19.73
N GLY A 32 12.74 -1.56 18.89
CA GLY A 32 12.52 -1.70 17.45
C GLY A 32 11.37 -2.64 17.12
N ILE A 33 10.60 -2.31 16.08
CA ILE A 33 9.43 -3.10 15.67
C ILE A 33 9.80 -4.38 14.92
N GLY A 34 11.07 -4.52 14.50
CA GLY A 34 11.60 -5.67 13.77
C GLY A 34 10.90 -5.94 12.43
N LEU A 35 11.23 -7.07 11.81
CA LEU A 35 10.65 -7.48 10.53
C LEU A 35 9.15 -7.73 10.60
N LEU A 36 8.66 -8.25 11.72
CA LEU A 36 7.23 -8.48 11.95
C LEU A 36 6.46 -7.15 11.94
N GLY A 37 6.94 -6.15 12.68
CA GLY A 37 6.28 -4.84 12.74
C GLY A 37 6.30 -4.11 11.40
N VAL A 38 7.41 -4.20 10.64
CA VAL A 38 7.47 -3.67 9.27
C VAL A 38 6.48 -4.37 8.35
N SER A 39 6.41 -5.71 8.42
CA SER A 39 5.44 -6.48 7.63
C SER A 39 4.00 -6.10 7.95
N LEU A 40 3.71 -5.89 9.24
CA LEU A 40 2.41 -5.43 9.70
C LEU A 40 2.10 -4.01 9.21
N ALA A 41 3.08 -3.10 9.23
CA ALA A 41 2.92 -1.74 8.71
C ALA A 41 2.57 -1.74 7.21
N PHE A 42 3.29 -2.51 6.39
CA PHE A 42 2.94 -2.68 4.97
C PHE A 42 1.50 -3.22 4.81
N GLY A 43 1.13 -4.28 5.53
CA GLY A 43 -0.22 -4.84 5.47
C GLY A 43 -1.30 -3.83 5.87
N LEU A 44 -1.08 -3.07 6.95
CA LEU A 44 -2.04 -2.07 7.42
C LEU A 44 -2.15 -0.87 6.48
N THR A 45 -1.09 -0.43 5.82
CA THR A 45 -1.18 0.65 4.82
C THR A 45 -2.08 0.24 3.65
N VAL A 46 -1.97 -1.01 3.17
CA VAL A 46 -2.85 -1.55 2.12
C VAL A 46 -4.27 -1.68 2.63
N LEU A 47 -4.49 -2.27 3.82
CA LEU A 47 -5.82 -2.44 4.40
C LEU A 47 -6.56 -1.10 4.56
N THR A 48 -5.89 -0.11 5.14
CA THR A 48 -6.49 1.20 5.40
C THR A 48 -6.85 1.92 4.11
N MET A 49 -6.01 1.87 3.08
CA MET A 49 -6.32 2.46 1.78
C MET A 49 -7.38 1.66 1.01
N ALA A 50 -7.42 0.33 1.13
CA ALA A 50 -8.47 -0.48 0.52
C ALA A 50 -9.86 -0.05 1.00
N TYR A 51 -10.02 0.21 2.30
CA TYR A 51 -11.26 0.78 2.84
C TYR A 51 -11.47 2.24 2.45
N ALA A 52 -10.43 3.07 2.47
CA ALA A 52 -10.55 4.52 2.23
C ALA A 52 -10.85 4.86 0.77
N ILE A 53 -10.21 4.19 -0.19
CA ILE A 53 -10.26 4.56 -1.62
C ILE A 53 -10.61 3.41 -2.57
N GLY A 54 -10.81 2.18 -2.05
CA GLY A 54 -11.16 1.02 -2.89
C GLY A 54 -12.42 1.23 -3.73
N HIS A 55 -13.42 1.92 -3.19
CA HIS A 55 -14.65 2.26 -3.91
C HIS A 55 -14.45 3.34 -4.99
N ILE A 56 -13.30 4.03 -5.02
CA ILE A 56 -12.97 5.06 -6.00
C ILE A 56 -12.19 4.45 -7.17
N SER A 57 -11.06 3.79 -6.92
CA SER A 57 -10.13 3.31 -7.95
C SER A 57 -9.98 1.80 -8.06
N GLY A 58 -10.54 1.02 -7.12
CA GLY A 58 -10.20 -0.39 -6.94
C GLY A 58 -9.00 -0.63 -6.02
N CYS A 59 -8.29 0.43 -5.61
CA CYS A 59 -7.15 0.41 -4.69
C CYS A 59 -6.06 -0.60 -5.10
N HIS A 60 -5.48 -0.41 -6.28
CA HIS A 60 -4.44 -1.30 -6.78
C HIS A 60 -3.12 -1.08 -6.05
N LEU A 61 -2.75 0.18 -5.84
CA LEU A 61 -1.55 0.70 -5.17
C LEU A 61 -0.21 0.21 -5.73
N ASN A 62 -0.25 -0.69 -6.71
CA ASN A 62 0.87 -1.46 -7.21
C ASN A 62 0.67 -1.74 -8.71
N PRO A 63 1.67 -1.44 -9.56
CA PRO A 63 1.63 -1.76 -10.98
C PRO A 63 1.39 -3.24 -11.29
N ALA A 64 2.02 -4.15 -10.54
CA ALA A 64 1.86 -5.59 -10.74
C ALA A 64 0.43 -6.06 -10.45
N VAL A 65 -0.24 -5.46 -9.45
CA VAL A 65 -1.66 -5.73 -9.16
C VAL A 65 -2.53 -5.24 -10.30
N SER A 66 -2.27 -4.03 -10.81
CA SER A 66 -3.03 -3.48 -11.95
C SER A 66 -2.92 -4.36 -13.20
N ILE A 67 -1.69 -4.77 -13.54
CA ILE A 67 -1.41 -5.66 -14.68
C ILE A 67 -2.03 -7.04 -14.46
N GLY A 68 -1.94 -7.58 -13.24
CA GLY A 68 -2.54 -8.87 -12.89
C GLY A 68 -4.07 -8.87 -13.00
N LEU A 69 -4.73 -7.79 -12.57
CA LEU A 69 -6.18 -7.63 -12.72
C LEU A 69 -6.58 -7.44 -14.19
N TRP A 70 -5.79 -6.71 -14.98
CA TRP A 70 -5.98 -6.60 -16.43
C TRP A 70 -5.85 -7.97 -17.13
N ALA A 71 -4.78 -8.70 -16.85
CA ALA A 71 -4.55 -10.04 -17.41
C ALA A 71 -5.62 -11.04 -16.97
N GLY A 72 -6.16 -10.88 -15.76
CA GLY A 72 -7.25 -11.68 -15.21
C GLY A 72 -8.66 -11.28 -15.67
N GLY A 73 -8.80 -10.28 -16.54
CA GLY A 73 -10.10 -9.79 -17.03
C GLY A 73 -10.95 -9.09 -15.96
N ARG A 74 -10.31 -8.61 -14.88
CA ARG A 74 -10.95 -7.92 -13.74
C ARG A 74 -10.73 -6.40 -13.75
N PHE A 75 -9.99 -5.90 -14.73
CA PHE A 75 -9.76 -4.48 -15.00
C PHE A 75 -9.92 -4.24 -16.51
N PRO A 76 -10.42 -3.07 -16.96
CA PRO A 76 -10.67 -2.80 -18.36
C PRO A 76 -9.46 -3.10 -19.23
N GLN A 77 -9.70 -3.81 -20.33
CA GLN A 77 -8.68 -4.20 -21.31
C GLN A 77 -8.20 -3.01 -22.14
#